data_AF-A0A9J9GGV2-F1
#
_entry.id   AF-A0A9J9GGV2-F1
#
_cell.length_a   1.000
_cell.length_b   1.000
_cell.length_c   1.000
_cell.angle_alpha   90.00
_cell.angle_beta   90.00
_cell.angle_gamma   90.00
#
_symmetry.space_group_name_H-M   'P 1'
#
loop_
_entity.id
_entity.type
_entity.pdbx_description
1 polymer ?
#
loop_
_entity_poly.entity_id
_entity_poly.type
_entity_poly.pdbx_seq_one_letter_code
_entity_poly.pdbx_strand_id
1 'polypeptide(L)'
;MSEDTINVDGKPNSNTGSNNNGHGNGTGGAGNSGSKDHGSNSGTPAQNAQVTAVFNDPVVRKKLVALRKGALLMNPNAKVTVTGLTVDGNITVSIDGINTYQASTLGLTGLISITAKDGVPYTSGKIPTGHKLSGSNSNSKDLPGSVLGGLIDTAVNEDNKNNAPPTLSERVNKFYHDKPSRQGLTNLYKETLKTGKIPKAARGNLLTNLQKLLDEDKKLAAAAAQAKKDEAEVLQKTSEIIAGTGEKISDHASAQFKTFANKIAADLKSFQGKKIRNFNDATASLNKIASNPGLKMSSADKSAIINALKHANAQTMAANLGNLSKVFKGADKAMMAGKVLDKTRVGFETGNWGPLILEIESWALSTLATAVGLGVVAYTAPFIAATVGLPVSAIAVVGIITVGIIASLIDENVATAINNELIKSAH
;
A
#
# COMPACT_ATOMS: atom_id res chain seq x y z
N MET A 1 81.32 1.93 -26.88
CA MET A 1 79.87 2.20 -26.92
C MET A 1 79.33 1.92 -25.53
N SER A 2 78.97 3.00 -24.84
CA SER A 2 78.25 3.06 -23.55
C SER A 2 78.99 2.57 -22.30
N GLU A 3 79.99 3.37 -21.92
CA GLU A 3 80.50 3.62 -20.55
C GLU A 3 79.49 4.55 -19.82
N ASP A 4 79.41 4.79 -18.51
CA ASP A 4 80.17 4.37 -17.33
C ASP A 4 79.41 4.84 -16.06
N THR A 5 79.78 4.29 -14.90
CA THR A 5 79.72 4.88 -13.51
C THR A 5 78.36 5.24 -12.86
N ILE A 6 77.95 4.62 -11.74
CA ILE A 6 78.34 4.76 -10.30
C ILE A 6 77.62 5.90 -9.52
N ASN A 7 77.00 5.48 -8.41
CA ASN A 7 76.62 6.12 -7.13
C ASN A 7 75.69 7.35 -7.01
N VAL A 8 74.62 7.13 -6.23
CA VAL A 8 74.40 7.59 -4.84
C VAL A 8 74.70 9.05 -4.53
N ASP A 9 73.64 9.83 -4.22
CA ASP A 9 73.36 10.40 -2.89
C ASP A 9 72.30 11.51 -2.99
N GLY A 10 71.56 11.76 -1.90
CA GLY A 10 70.87 13.03 -1.70
C GLY A 10 69.38 12.99 -1.38
N LYS A 11 69.04 12.50 -0.19
CA LYS A 11 67.91 13.00 0.64
C LYS A 11 68.01 14.55 0.82
N PRO A 12 67.05 15.26 1.46
CA PRO A 12 65.61 15.01 1.69
C PRO A 12 64.74 16.31 1.59
N ASN A 13 63.45 16.16 1.94
CA ASN A 13 62.69 17.08 2.81
C ASN A 13 61.91 18.28 2.23
N SER A 14 60.77 18.48 2.90
CA SER A 14 59.94 19.69 3.08
C SER A 14 59.23 20.22 1.84
N ASN A 15 57.91 20.04 1.74
CA ASN A 15 56.83 20.71 2.49
C ASN A 15 56.63 22.17 2.05
N THR A 16 55.35 22.58 2.03
CA THR A 16 54.80 23.91 1.72
C THR A 16 54.94 24.36 0.26
N GLY A 17 53.91 24.84 -0.43
CA GLY A 17 52.59 25.26 0.00
C GLY A 17 52.16 26.44 -0.86
N SER A 18 50.95 26.33 -1.42
CA SER A 18 50.04 27.42 -1.75
C SER A 18 50.24 28.28 -3.00
N ASN A 19 49.16 28.28 -3.80
CA ASN A 19 48.52 29.39 -4.51
C ASN A 19 49.31 30.19 -5.56
N ASN A 20 48.80 30.20 -6.80
CA ASN A 20 48.01 31.37 -7.21
C ASN A 20 47.14 31.18 -8.46
N ASN A 21 46.07 31.97 -8.45
CA ASN A 21 45.03 32.20 -9.45
C ASN A 21 45.51 32.34 -10.91
N GLY A 22 44.62 31.96 -11.83
CA GLY A 22 44.63 32.45 -13.20
C GLY A 22 43.40 31.99 -13.98
N HIS A 23 42.43 32.90 -14.14
CA HIS A 23 41.20 32.72 -14.89
C HIS A 23 41.46 32.43 -16.39
N GLY A 24 40.65 31.55 -16.97
CA GLY A 24 40.59 31.30 -18.41
C GLY A 24 39.23 30.69 -18.80
N ASN A 25 38.34 31.55 -19.25
CA ASN A 25 36.96 31.29 -19.69
C ASN A 25 36.95 30.47 -21.00
N GLY A 26 36.03 29.50 -21.16
CA GLY A 26 35.94 28.73 -22.41
C GLY A 26 35.08 27.46 -22.36
N THR A 27 33.78 27.68 -22.37
CA THR A 27 32.63 26.77 -22.57
C THR A 27 32.81 25.55 -23.49
N GLY A 28 32.18 24.41 -23.11
CA GLY A 28 31.83 23.33 -24.02
C GLY A 28 31.40 22.05 -23.30
N GLY A 29 30.10 21.90 -23.04
CA GLY A 29 29.57 20.84 -22.17
C GLY A 29 29.52 19.43 -22.76
N ALA A 30 29.47 18.45 -21.85
CA ALA A 30 28.77 17.19 -22.02
C ALA A 30 28.24 16.77 -20.65
N GLY A 31 26.93 16.49 -20.59
CA GLY A 31 26.13 16.45 -19.38
C GLY A 31 26.51 15.36 -18.39
N ASN A 32 26.64 15.77 -17.12
CA ASN A 32 26.60 14.87 -15.99
C ASN A 32 25.14 14.44 -15.78
N SER A 33 24.80 13.22 -16.19
CA SER A 33 23.50 12.62 -15.89
C SER A 33 23.36 12.47 -14.38
N GLY A 34 22.48 13.28 -13.81
CA GLY A 34 22.21 13.33 -12.38
C GLY A 34 21.81 11.99 -11.79
N SER A 35 22.32 11.77 -10.58
CA SER A 35 21.76 10.84 -9.60
C SER A 35 20.27 11.12 -9.43
N LYS A 36 19.46 10.27 -10.06
CA LYS A 36 18.04 10.12 -9.75
C LYS A 36 17.95 9.15 -8.59
N ASP A 37 18.05 9.69 -7.38
CA ASP A 37 17.84 8.91 -6.16
C ASP A 37 16.35 8.61 -6.01
N HIS A 38 15.94 7.49 -6.60
CA HIS A 38 14.63 6.88 -6.39
C HIS A 38 14.67 5.94 -5.19
N GLY A 39 13.91 6.30 -4.16
CA GLY A 39 13.30 5.37 -3.20
C GLY A 39 14.26 4.57 -2.33
N SER A 40 14.20 4.78 -1.03
CA SER A 40 14.73 3.85 -0.03
C SER A 40 14.09 2.47 -0.18
N ASN A 41 14.67 1.64 -1.06
CA ASN A 41 14.43 0.22 -1.19
C ASN A 41 15.60 -0.48 -0.49
N SER A 42 15.33 -1.33 0.49
CA SER A 42 16.34 -2.05 1.29
C SER A 42 17.07 -3.17 0.52
N GLY A 43 17.15 -3.06 -0.82
CA GLY A 43 17.75 -4.04 -1.72
C GLY A 43 18.89 -3.45 -2.55
N THR A 44 19.80 -4.32 -2.99
CA THR A 44 20.85 -3.96 -3.95
C THR A 44 20.25 -3.47 -5.27
N PRO A 45 20.99 -2.72 -6.10
CA PRO A 45 20.51 -2.31 -7.42
C PRO A 45 19.99 -3.49 -8.28
N ALA A 46 20.62 -4.67 -8.17
CA ALA A 46 20.18 -5.88 -8.84
C ALA A 46 18.83 -6.40 -8.30
N GLN A 47 18.62 -6.35 -6.98
CA GLN A 47 17.34 -6.72 -6.35
C GLN A 47 16.22 -5.75 -6.75
N ASN A 48 16.52 -4.45 -6.79
CA ASN A 48 15.57 -3.42 -7.22
C ASN A 48 15.19 -3.63 -8.69
N ALA A 49 16.16 -3.88 -9.57
CA ALA A 49 15.92 -4.19 -10.97
C ALA A 49 15.05 -5.45 -11.13
N GLN A 50 15.31 -6.51 -10.36
CA GLN A 50 14.50 -7.73 -10.37
C GLN A 50 13.06 -7.44 -9.95
N VAL A 51 12.85 -6.71 -8.85
CA VAL A 51 11.52 -6.31 -8.38
C VAL A 51 10.77 -5.50 -9.44
N THR A 52 11.42 -4.48 -10.02
CA THR A 52 10.84 -3.67 -11.09
C THR A 52 10.47 -4.49 -12.31
N ALA A 53 11.32 -5.43 -12.73
CA ALA A 53 11.07 -6.29 -13.88
C ALA A 53 9.86 -7.21 -13.63
N VAL A 54 9.78 -7.83 -12.45
CA VAL A 54 8.62 -8.65 -12.04
C VAL A 54 7.34 -7.83 -12.00
N PHE A 55 7.40 -6.62 -11.44
CA PHE A 55 6.23 -5.74 -11.28
C PHE A 55 5.68 -5.28 -12.64
N ASN A 56 6.59 -4.94 -13.55
CA ASN A 56 6.25 -4.39 -14.86
C ASN A 56 6.01 -5.46 -15.94
N ASP A 57 6.18 -6.76 -15.64
CA ASP A 57 5.90 -7.83 -16.59
C ASP A 57 4.39 -8.14 -16.74
N PRO A 58 3.79 -7.93 -17.94
CA PRO A 58 2.38 -8.19 -18.18
C PRO A 58 2.00 -9.68 -18.11
N VAL A 59 2.92 -10.60 -18.41
CA VAL A 59 2.71 -12.06 -18.32
C VAL A 59 2.61 -12.48 -16.86
N VAL A 60 3.48 -11.93 -15.99
CA VAL A 60 3.41 -12.16 -14.54
C VAL A 60 2.08 -11.67 -13.98
N ARG A 61 1.66 -10.46 -14.34
CA ARG A 61 0.37 -9.91 -13.91
C ARG A 61 -0.81 -10.78 -14.37
N LYS A 62 -0.84 -11.22 -15.64
CA LYS A 62 -1.87 -12.16 -16.13
C LYS A 62 -1.92 -13.48 -15.35
N LYS A 63 -0.76 -14.06 -15.00
CA LYS A 63 -0.69 -15.27 -14.17
C LYS A 63 -1.31 -15.06 -12.78
N LEU A 64 -1.01 -13.91 -12.14
CA LEU A 64 -1.56 -13.59 -10.82
C LEU A 64 -3.07 -13.33 -10.84
N VAL A 65 -3.57 -12.70 -11.90
CA VAL A 65 -5.01 -12.52 -12.11
C VAL A 65 -5.71 -13.87 -12.32
N ALA A 66 -5.15 -14.74 -13.19
CA ALA A 66 -5.68 -16.07 -13.41
C ALA A 66 -5.68 -16.92 -12.12
N LEU A 67 -4.60 -16.83 -11.33
CA LEU A 67 -4.49 -17.47 -10.03
C LEU A 67 -5.60 -17.01 -9.08
N ARG A 68 -5.78 -15.69 -8.92
CA ARG A 68 -6.82 -15.12 -8.05
C ARG A 68 -8.22 -15.56 -8.48
N LYS A 69 -8.51 -15.49 -9.78
CA LYS A 69 -9.81 -15.89 -10.33
C LYS A 69 -10.08 -17.38 -10.15
N GLY A 70 -9.08 -18.22 -10.41
CA GLY A 70 -9.18 -19.66 -10.19
C GLY A 70 -9.33 -20.03 -8.72
N ALA A 71 -8.62 -19.35 -7.82
CA ALA A 71 -8.78 -19.53 -6.38
C ALA A 71 -10.22 -19.17 -5.92
N LEU A 72 -10.77 -18.05 -6.39
CA LEU A 72 -12.14 -17.64 -6.10
C LEU A 72 -13.20 -18.59 -6.68
N LEU A 73 -12.94 -19.19 -7.85
CA LEU A 73 -13.77 -20.24 -8.42
C LEU A 73 -13.78 -21.51 -7.55
N MET A 74 -12.65 -21.84 -6.93
CA MET A 74 -12.55 -23.01 -6.04
C MET A 74 -13.19 -22.74 -4.69
N ASN A 75 -12.89 -21.58 -4.11
CA ASN A 75 -13.43 -21.09 -2.85
C ASN A 75 -13.69 -19.57 -2.94
N PRO A 76 -14.95 -19.10 -2.81
CA PRO A 76 -15.28 -17.67 -2.88
C PRO A 76 -14.59 -16.80 -1.82
N ASN A 77 -14.13 -17.38 -0.72
CA ASN A 77 -13.42 -16.68 0.35
C ASN A 77 -11.89 -16.78 0.19
N ALA A 78 -11.39 -17.35 -0.91
CA ALA A 78 -9.96 -17.51 -1.10
C ALA A 78 -9.25 -16.16 -1.14
N LYS A 79 -8.20 -16.04 -0.33
CA LYS A 79 -7.32 -14.87 -0.33
C LYS A 79 -5.97 -15.27 -0.90
N VAL A 80 -5.55 -14.60 -1.97
CA VAL A 80 -4.21 -14.78 -2.55
C VAL A 80 -3.30 -13.68 -2.00
N THR A 81 -2.14 -14.06 -1.49
CA THR A 81 -1.13 -13.14 -0.94
C THR A 81 0.25 -13.47 -1.51
N VAL A 82 1.01 -12.46 -1.96
CA VAL A 82 2.44 -12.62 -2.27
C VAL A 82 3.23 -12.60 -0.98
N THR A 83 4.03 -13.64 -0.75
CA THR A 83 4.80 -13.85 0.48
C THR A 83 6.30 -13.71 0.29
N GLY A 84 6.80 -13.76 -0.95
CA GLY A 84 8.21 -13.54 -1.26
C GLY A 84 8.54 -13.51 -2.75
N LEU A 85 9.77 -13.12 -3.05
CA LEU A 85 10.40 -13.22 -4.38
C LEU A 85 11.76 -13.91 -4.23
N THR A 86 11.92 -15.05 -4.89
CA THR A 86 13.16 -15.83 -4.79
C THR A 86 14.25 -15.28 -5.70
N VAL A 87 15.51 -15.54 -5.37
CA VAL A 87 16.66 -15.24 -6.24
C VAL A 87 16.53 -15.90 -7.62
N ASP A 88 15.88 -17.07 -7.68
CA ASP A 88 15.59 -17.80 -8.92
C ASP A 88 14.44 -17.21 -9.76
N GLY A 89 13.86 -16.07 -9.36
CA GLY A 89 12.77 -15.44 -10.09
C GLY A 89 11.44 -16.15 -9.94
N ASN A 90 11.13 -16.67 -8.75
CA ASN A 90 9.80 -17.17 -8.43
C ASN A 90 9.11 -16.23 -7.43
N ILE A 91 7.85 -15.92 -7.69
CA ILE A 91 7.00 -15.33 -6.66
C ILE A 91 6.48 -16.48 -5.80
N THR A 92 6.67 -16.37 -4.48
CA THR A 92 6.04 -17.26 -3.51
C THR A 92 4.69 -16.67 -3.13
N VAL A 93 3.63 -17.45 -3.25
CA VAL A 93 2.26 -17.04 -2.90
C VAL A 93 1.69 -17.95 -1.81
N SER A 94 0.76 -17.41 -1.04
CA SER A 94 -0.12 -18.16 -0.14
C SER A 94 -1.56 -17.97 -0.60
N ILE A 95 -2.34 -19.05 -0.58
CA ILE A 95 -3.77 -19.03 -0.87
C ILE A 95 -4.53 -19.65 0.30
N ASP A 96 -5.36 -18.84 0.92
CA ASP A 96 -6.22 -19.24 2.01
C ASP A 96 -7.43 -19.99 1.44
N GLY A 97 -7.82 -21.09 2.08
CA GLY A 97 -9.05 -21.81 1.80
C GLY A 97 -9.01 -22.75 0.57
N ILE A 98 -7.83 -23.10 0.05
CA ILE A 98 -7.67 -24.17 -0.94
C ILE A 98 -6.57 -25.16 -0.53
N ASN A 99 -6.64 -26.41 -0.98
CA ASN A 99 -5.64 -27.45 -0.71
C ASN A 99 -4.56 -27.55 -1.82
N THR A 100 -3.57 -28.43 -1.63
CA THR A 100 -2.47 -28.62 -2.60
C THR A 100 -2.95 -29.09 -3.97
N TYR A 101 -3.92 -29.99 -4.05
CA TYR A 101 -4.46 -30.45 -5.32
C TYR A 101 -5.10 -29.28 -6.10
N GLN A 102 -5.95 -28.50 -5.45
CA GLN A 102 -6.55 -27.29 -6.01
C GLN A 102 -5.48 -26.30 -6.47
N ALA A 103 -4.48 -26.02 -5.62
CA ALA A 103 -3.38 -25.13 -5.95
C ALA A 103 -2.56 -25.59 -7.17
N SER A 104 -2.30 -26.90 -7.32
CA SER A 104 -1.59 -27.43 -8.50
C SER A 104 -2.35 -27.20 -9.80
N THR A 105 -3.69 -27.30 -9.79
CA THR A 105 -4.51 -27.02 -10.98
C THR A 105 -4.51 -25.54 -11.38
N LEU A 106 -4.10 -24.65 -10.47
CA LEU A 106 -3.89 -23.23 -10.75
C LEU A 106 -2.47 -22.92 -11.27
N GLY A 107 -1.65 -23.94 -11.50
CA GLY A 107 -0.28 -23.78 -12.02
C GLY A 107 0.77 -23.45 -10.96
N LEU A 108 0.45 -23.61 -9.68
CA LEU A 108 1.43 -23.47 -8.60
C LEU A 108 2.32 -24.70 -8.49
N THR A 109 3.60 -24.48 -8.19
CA THR A 109 4.61 -25.53 -7.99
C THR A 109 5.22 -25.43 -6.58
N GLY A 110 5.94 -26.47 -6.14
CA GLY A 110 6.60 -26.47 -4.83
C GLY A 110 5.62 -26.30 -3.67
N LEU A 111 4.51 -27.04 -3.73
CA LEU A 111 3.34 -26.83 -2.88
C LEU A 111 3.54 -27.34 -1.45
N ILE A 112 3.12 -26.52 -0.49
CA ILE A 112 3.04 -26.87 0.93
C ILE A 112 1.67 -26.43 1.41
N SER A 113 0.97 -27.25 2.20
CA SER A 113 -0.29 -26.84 2.80
C SER A 113 -0.27 -27.11 4.30
N ILE A 114 -0.78 -26.16 5.07
CA ILE A 114 -1.02 -26.30 6.49
C ILE A 114 -2.51 -26.14 6.74
N THR A 115 -3.09 -26.98 7.59
CA THR A 115 -4.49 -26.85 8.00
C THR A 115 -4.51 -26.25 9.39
N ALA A 116 -5.10 -25.06 9.53
CA ALA A 116 -5.24 -24.43 10.84
C ALA A 116 -6.31 -25.15 11.69
N LYS A 117 -6.37 -24.84 12.99
CA LYS A 117 -7.31 -25.47 13.94
C LYS A 117 -8.79 -25.25 13.59
N ASP A 118 -9.08 -24.27 12.74
CA ASP A 118 -10.42 -23.98 12.20
C ASP A 118 -10.79 -24.84 10.98
N GLY A 119 -9.90 -25.74 10.56
CA GLY A 119 -10.11 -26.63 9.41
C GLY A 119 -9.87 -25.96 8.05
N VAL A 120 -9.45 -24.69 8.01
CA VAL A 120 -9.17 -23.98 6.76
C VAL A 120 -7.77 -24.35 6.26
N PRO A 121 -7.62 -24.82 5.01
CA PRO A 121 -6.32 -25.09 4.42
C PRO A 121 -5.65 -23.79 3.95
N TYR A 122 -4.38 -23.61 4.28
CA TYR A 122 -3.51 -22.54 3.80
C TYR A 122 -2.45 -23.16 2.93
N THR A 123 -2.50 -22.90 1.62
CA THR A 123 -1.59 -23.53 0.66
C THR A 123 -0.63 -22.50 0.09
N SER A 124 0.67 -22.74 0.25
CA SER A 124 1.73 -21.95 -0.35
C SER A 124 2.32 -22.66 -1.56
N GLY A 125 2.76 -21.88 -2.55
CA GLY A 125 3.39 -22.37 -3.77
C GLY A 125 4.16 -21.27 -4.50
N LYS A 126 4.78 -21.65 -5.61
CA LYS A 126 5.65 -20.78 -6.42
C LYS A 126 5.10 -20.57 -7.82
N ILE A 127 5.28 -19.35 -8.34
CA ILE A 127 4.98 -18.96 -9.72
C ILE A 127 6.26 -18.43 -10.38
N PRO A 128 6.70 -19.01 -11.50
CA PRO A 128 7.87 -18.52 -12.22
C PRO A 128 7.57 -17.19 -12.93
N THR A 129 8.42 -16.20 -12.69
CA THR A 129 8.34 -14.87 -13.33
C THR A 129 9.19 -14.75 -14.58
N GLY A 130 10.28 -15.53 -14.66
CA GLY A 130 11.30 -15.38 -15.70
C GLY A 130 12.37 -14.33 -15.36
N HIS A 131 12.22 -13.60 -14.25
CA HIS A 131 13.12 -12.53 -13.82
C HIS A 131 13.98 -12.98 -12.63
N LYS A 132 15.11 -13.62 -12.93
CA LYS A 132 16.10 -14.02 -11.92
C LYS A 132 16.91 -12.83 -11.42
N LEU A 133 17.45 -12.93 -10.21
CA LEU A 133 18.39 -11.95 -9.69
C LEU A 133 19.70 -12.00 -10.51
N SER A 134 20.03 -10.90 -11.17
CA SER A 134 21.28 -10.81 -11.94
C SER A 134 22.49 -10.84 -11.02
N GLY A 135 23.49 -11.68 -11.36
CA GLY A 135 24.71 -11.85 -10.56
C GLY A 135 24.50 -12.59 -9.23
N SER A 136 23.41 -13.36 -9.10
CA SER A 136 23.14 -14.16 -7.89
C SER A 136 24.29 -15.12 -7.57
N ASN A 137 24.60 -15.23 -6.30
CA ASN A 137 25.63 -16.12 -5.74
C ASN A 137 25.11 -16.78 -4.45
N SER A 138 25.94 -17.61 -3.81
CA SER A 138 25.61 -18.36 -2.60
C SER A 138 25.15 -17.50 -1.41
N ASN A 139 25.48 -16.20 -1.41
CA ASN A 139 25.11 -15.26 -0.35
C ASN A 139 23.85 -14.43 -0.69
N SER A 140 23.31 -14.61 -1.90
CA SER A 140 22.12 -13.88 -2.35
C SER A 140 20.88 -14.36 -1.60
N LYS A 141 20.04 -13.42 -1.17
CA LYS A 141 18.87 -13.69 -0.33
C LYS A 141 17.57 -13.43 -1.09
N ASP A 142 16.59 -14.29 -0.82
CA ASP A 142 15.21 -14.08 -1.22
C ASP A 142 14.66 -12.81 -0.55
N LEU A 143 13.76 -12.14 -1.26
CA LEU A 143 13.12 -10.92 -0.79
C LEU A 143 11.77 -11.23 -0.13
N PRO A 144 11.40 -10.53 0.95
CA PRO A 144 10.10 -10.69 1.58
C PRO A 144 8.99 -10.16 0.67
N GLY A 145 7.78 -10.71 0.78
CA GLY A 145 6.64 -10.33 -0.07
C GLY A 145 6.27 -8.85 -0.02
N SER A 146 6.66 -8.14 1.05
CA SER A 146 6.46 -6.70 1.20
C SER A 146 7.10 -5.85 0.09
N VAL A 147 8.18 -6.33 -0.55
CA VAL A 147 8.81 -5.61 -1.68
C VAL A 147 7.96 -5.68 -2.95
N LEU A 148 7.05 -6.65 -3.03
CA LEU A 148 6.05 -6.80 -4.09
C LEU A 148 4.66 -6.37 -3.61
N GLY A 149 4.57 -5.57 -2.54
CA GLY A 149 3.32 -5.02 -2.06
C GLY A 149 2.59 -4.27 -3.18
N GLY A 150 1.31 -4.59 -3.37
CA GLY A 150 0.52 -4.04 -4.46
C GLY A 150 0.67 -4.77 -5.80
N LEU A 151 1.53 -5.79 -5.95
CA LEU A 151 1.68 -6.51 -7.23
C LEU A 151 0.39 -7.20 -7.69
N ILE A 152 -0.26 -7.93 -6.78
CA ILE A 152 -1.56 -8.56 -7.06
C ILE A 152 -2.55 -7.47 -7.46
N ASP A 153 -2.54 -6.36 -6.74
CA ASP A 153 -3.48 -5.25 -6.89
C ASP A 153 -3.30 -4.48 -8.20
N THR A 154 -2.06 -4.23 -8.61
CA THR A 154 -1.72 -3.66 -9.93
C THR A 154 -2.10 -4.62 -11.05
N ALA A 155 -1.83 -5.92 -10.90
CA ALA A 155 -2.23 -6.93 -11.88
C ALA A 155 -3.74 -6.98 -12.09
N VAL A 156 -4.45 -6.87 -10.98
CA VAL A 156 -5.91 -6.79 -10.83
C VAL A 156 -6.45 -5.51 -11.48
N ASN A 157 -5.88 -4.34 -11.23
CA ASN A 157 -6.36 -3.06 -11.76
C ASN A 157 -6.16 -2.85 -13.26
N GLU A 158 -5.03 -3.32 -13.83
CA GLU A 158 -4.77 -3.17 -15.26
C GLU A 158 -5.72 -4.03 -16.12
N ASP A 159 -6.27 -5.10 -15.56
CA ASP A 159 -7.16 -6.02 -16.27
C ASP A 159 -8.63 -5.78 -15.91
N ASN A 160 -9.22 -4.73 -16.48
CA ASN A 160 -10.63 -4.36 -16.26
C ASN A 160 -11.66 -5.48 -16.58
N LYS A 161 -11.27 -6.60 -17.21
CA LYS A 161 -12.17 -7.74 -17.52
C LYS A 161 -11.93 -8.97 -16.65
N ASN A 162 -10.69 -9.25 -16.23
CA ASN A 162 -10.38 -10.47 -15.47
C ASN A 162 -10.38 -10.27 -13.95
N ASN A 163 -10.68 -9.06 -13.51
CA ASN A 163 -10.72 -8.67 -12.12
C ASN A 163 -12.13 -8.66 -11.49
N ALA A 164 -13.14 -8.94 -12.31
CA ALA A 164 -14.51 -9.12 -11.85
C ALA A 164 -14.64 -10.45 -11.07
N PRO A 165 -15.52 -10.52 -10.05
CA PRO A 165 -15.93 -11.79 -9.47
C PRO A 165 -16.30 -12.79 -10.58
N PRO A 166 -16.07 -14.10 -10.40
CA PRO A 166 -16.38 -15.08 -11.41
C PRO A 166 -17.82 -14.90 -11.92
N THR A 167 -17.96 -14.76 -13.24
CA THR A 167 -19.29 -14.59 -13.85
C THR A 167 -20.15 -15.81 -13.55
N LEU A 168 -21.48 -15.67 -13.62
CA LEU A 168 -22.37 -16.83 -13.49
C LEU A 168 -22.00 -17.95 -14.48
N SER A 169 -21.57 -17.59 -15.69
CA SER A 169 -21.11 -18.54 -16.70
C SER A 169 -19.88 -19.33 -16.20
N GLU A 170 -18.89 -18.66 -15.64
CA GLU A 170 -17.67 -19.28 -15.11
C GLU A 170 -17.96 -20.17 -13.90
N ARG A 171 -18.85 -19.72 -13.00
CA ARG A 171 -19.29 -20.51 -11.84
C ARG A 171 -20.07 -21.75 -12.27
N VAL A 172 -20.92 -21.65 -13.29
CA VAL A 172 -21.67 -22.77 -13.85
C VAL A 172 -20.76 -23.77 -14.58
N ASN A 173 -19.74 -23.29 -15.29
CA ASN A 173 -18.75 -24.14 -15.99
C ASN A 173 -17.97 -25.06 -15.04
N LYS A 174 -17.88 -24.73 -13.74
CA LYS A 174 -17.27 -25.59 -12.71
C LYS A 174 -18.04 -26.90 -12.51
N PHE A 175 -19.35 -26.88 -12.73
CA PHE A 175 -20.24 -28.00 -12.42
C PHE A 175 -20.52 -28.91 -13.62
N TYR A 176 -20.49 -28.36 -14.83
CA TYR A 176 -20.85 -29.07 -16.05
C TYR A 176 -19.97 -28.66 -17.24
N HIS A 177 -19.57 -29.65 -18.05
CA HIS A 177 -18.83 -29.41 -19.29
C HIS A 177 -19.76 -29.32 -20.51
N ASP A 178 -20.91 -29.99 -20.49
CA ASP A 178 -21.88 -29.98 -21.60
C ASP A 178 -22.71 -28.67 -21.60
N LYS A 179 -23.05 -28.20 -22.81
CA LYS A 179 -23.82 -26.95 -22.99
C LYS A 179 -25.24 -27.03 -22.43
N PRO A 180 -26.01 -28.13 -22.61
CA PRO A 180 -27.37 -28.23 -22.10
C PRO A 180 -27.47 -28.10 -20.57
N SER A 181 -26.63 -28.83 -19.82
CA SER A 181 -26.67 -28.80 -18.35
C SER A 181 -26.28 -27.44 -17.78
N ARG A 182 -25.31 -26.75 -18.43
CA ARG A 182 -24.95 -25.37 -18.08
C ARG A 182 -26.10 -24.40 -18.29
N GLN A 183 -26.80 -24.51 -19.42
CA GLN A 183 -27.98 -23.69 -19.70
C GLN A 183 -29.11 -23.99 -18.72
N GLY A 184 -29.36 -25.27 -18.41
CA GLY A 184 -30.34 -25.70 -17.42
C GLY A 184 -30.08 -25.10 -16.04
N LEU A 185 -28.85 -25.22 -15.52
CA LEU A 185 -28.46 -24.64 -14.24
C LEU A 185 -28.58 -23.10 -14.24
N THR A 186 -28.15 -22.45 -15.32
CA THR A 186 -28.25 -20.98 -15.48
C THR A 186 -29.70 -20.52 -15.43
N ASN A 187 -30.60 -21.21 -16.13
CA ASN A 187 -32.02 -20.84 -16.18
C ASN A 187 -32.69 -21.06 -14.82
N LEU A 188 -32.46 -22.21 -14.18
CA LEU A 188 -32.97 -22.49 -12.84
C LEU A 188 -32.49 -21.46 -11.82
N TYR A 189 -31.23 -21.06 -11.90
CA TYR A 189 -30.66 -20.03 -11.05
C TYR A 189 -31.34 -18.67 -11.26
N LYS A 190 -31.46 -18.22 -12.51
CA LYS A 190 -32.16 -16.96 -12.84
C LYS A 190 -33.63 -16.97 -12.40
N GLU A 191 -34.32 -18.09 -12.59
CA GLU A 191 -35.70 -18.27 -12.17
C GLU A 191 -35.83 -18.27 -10.64
N THR A 192 -34.88 -18.88 -9.93
CA THR A 192 -34.83 -18.84 -8.45
C THR A 192 -34.65 -17.42 -7.95
N LEU A 193 -33.75 -16.63 -8.57
CA LEU A 193 -33.58 -15.22 -8.21
C LEU A 193 -34.83 -14.38 -8.50
N LYS A 194 -35.52 -14.65 -9.62
CA LYS A 194 -36.74 -13.93 -10.00
C LYS A 194 -37.93 -14.25 -9.09
N THR A 195 -38.09 -15.51 -8.70
CA THR A 195 -39.28 -16.00 -7.99
C THR A 195 -39.08 -16.14 -6.48
N GLY A 196 -37.83 -16.12 -6.01
CA GLY A 196 -37.45 -16.43 -4.63
C GLY A 196 -37.64 -17.90 -4.24
N LYS A 197 -37.99 -18.78 -5.19
CA LYS A 197 -38.30 -20.19 -4.94
C LYS A 197 -37.49 -21.09 -5.87
N ILE A 198 -36.99 -22.20 -5.35
CA ILE A 198 -36.31 -23.22 -6.16
C ILE A 198 -37.35 -23.87 -7.10
N PRO A 199 -37.16 -23.84 -8.44
CA PRO A 199 -38.11 -24.44 -9.37
C PRO A 199 -38.20 -25.96 -9.19
N LYS A 200 -39.40 -26.53 -9.38
CA LYS A 200 -39.63 -28.00 -9.27
C LYS A 200 -38.77 -28.82 -10.25
N ALA A 201 -38.29 -28.20 -11.33
CA ALA A 201 -37.40 -28.80 -12.32
C ALA A 201 -35.95 -28.95 -11.80
N ALA A 202 -35.56 -28.25 -10.74
CA ALA A 202 -34.29 -28.47 -10.07
C ALA A 202 -34.34 -29.81 -9.32
N ARG A 203 -33.78 -30.86 -9.92
CA ARG A 203 -33.69 -32.22 -9.34
C ARG A 203 -32.28 -32.79 -9.49
N GLY A 204 -31.95 -33.77 -8.65
CA GLY A 204 -30.66 -34.45 -8.66
C GLY A 204 -29.49 -33.46 -8.63
N ASN A 205 -28.51 -33.67 -9.51
CA ASN A 205 -27.29 -32.84 -9.56
C ASN A 205 -27.59 -31.35 -9.86
N LEU A 206 -28.66 -31.03 -10.61
CA LEU A 206 -29.03 -29.64 -10.89
C LEU A 206 -29.49 -28.92 -9.61
N LEU A 207 -30.26 -29.60 -8.75
CA LEU A 207 -30.66 -29.05 -7.45
C LEU A 207 -29.46 -28.81 -6.54
N THR A 208 -28.58 -29.80 -6.44
CA THR A 208 -27.38 -29.71 -5.61
C THR A 208 -26.48 -28.55 -6.06
N ASN A 209 -26.25 -28.41 -7.36
CA ASN A 209 -25.39 -27.35 -7.89
C ASN A 209 -26.06 -25.97 -7.86
N LEU A 210 -27.39 -25.90 -8.01
CA LEU A 210 -28.15 -24.67 -7.81
C LEU A 210 -28.03 -24.17 -6.36
N GLN A 211 -28.17 -25.06 -5.38
CA GLN A 211 -28.02 -24.71 -3.97
C GLN A 211 -26.61 -24.18 -3.68
N LYS A 212 -25.57 -24.81 -4.24
CA LYS A 212 -24.19 -24.32 -4.13
C LYS A 212 -24.04 -22.90 -4.69
N LEU A 213 -24.62 -22.59 -5.85
CA LEU A 213 -24.59 -21.24 -6.42
C LEU A 213 -25.28 -20.22 -5.50
N LEU A 214 -26.46 -20.56 -4.95
CA LEU A 214 -27.19 -19.69 -4.03
C LEU A 214 -26.43 -19.47 -2.71
N ASP A 215 -25.80 -20.53 -2.18
CA ASP A 215 -24.99 -20.45 -0.96
C ASP A 215 -23.72 -19.60 -1.19
N GLU A 216 -23.10 -19.71 -2.36
CA GLU A 216 -21.99 -18.84 -2.79
C GLU A 216 -22.43 -17.37 -2.82
N ASP A 217 -23.60 -17.04 -3.39
CA ASP A 217 -24.09 -15.66 -3.41
C ASP A 217 -24.48 -15.15 -2.04
N LYS A 218 -25.07 -16.00 -1.20
CA LYS A 218 -25.38 -15.66 0.19
C LYS A 218 -24.10 -15.34 0.96
N LYS A 219 -23.02 -16.10 0.75
CA LYS A 219 -21.71 -15.82 1.33
C LYS A 219 -21.11 -14.52 0.81
N LEU A 220 -21.14 -14.29 -0.51
CA LEU A 220 -20.66 -13.04 -1.13
C LEU A 220 -21.43 -11.82 -0.62
N ALA A 221 -22.75 -11.92 -0.51
CA ALA A 221 -23.60 -10.86 0.02
C ALA A 221 -23.32 -10.58 1.50
N ALA A 222 -23.12 -11.64 2.32
CA ALA A 222 -22.74 -11.49 3.71
C ALA A 222 -21.36 -10.84 3.87
N ALA A 223 -20.37 -11.23 3.06
CA ALA A 223 -19.05 -10.62 3.05
C ALA A 223 -19.09 -9.14 2.62
N ALA A 224 -19.86 -8.80 1.59
CA ALA A 224 -20.06 -7.41 1.15
C ALA A 224 -20.78 -6.57 2.22
N ALA A 225 -21.78 -7.14 2.89
CA ALA A 225 -22.47 -6.47 3.99
C ALA A 225 -21.55 -6.24 5.19
N GLN A 226 -20.69 -7.22 5.52
CA GLN A 226 -19.70 -7.07 6.58
C GLN A 226 -18.65 -6.02 6.21
N ALA A 227 -18.13 -6.03 4.99
CA ALA A 227 -17.18 -5.02 4.52
C ALA A 227 -17.73 -3.59 4.62
N LYS A 228 -19.03 -3.38 4.34
CA LYS A 228 -19.69 -2.09 4.55
C LYS A 228 -19.74 -1.68 6.03
N LYS A 229 -20.04 -2.61 6.93
CA LYS A 229 -20.05 -2.35 8.38
C LYS A 229 -18.65 -2.02 8.89
N ASP A 230 -17.66 -2.81 8.46
CA ASP A 230 -16.26 -2.61 8.80
C ASP A 230 -15.77 -1.25 8.29
N GLU A 231 -16.14 -0.86 7.07
CA GLU A 231 -15.79 0.45 6.51
C GLU A 231 -16.39 1.60 7.33
N ALA A 232 -17.66 1.50 7.70
CA ALA A 232 -18.31 2.51 8.55
C ALA A 232 -17.66 2.60 9.93
N GLU A 233 -17.30 1.47 10.54
CA GLU A 233 -16.59 1.42 11.82
C GLU A 233 -15.22 2.08 11.72
N VAL A 234 -14.45 1.79 10.67
CA VAL A 234 -13.15 2.43 10.41
C VAL A 234 -13.32 3.94 10.28
N LEU A 235 -14.22 4.40 9.41
CA LEU A 235 -14.42 5.83 9.17
C LEU A 235 -14.87 6.56 10.43
N GLN A 236 -15.72 5.93 11.25
CA GLN A 236 -16.10 6.46 12.55
C GLN A 236 -14.90 6.60 13.48
N LYS A 237 -14.05 5.57 13.61
CA LYS A 237 -12.82 5.65 14.43
C LYS A 237 -11.82 6.65 13.90
N THR A 238 -11.62 6.73 12.59
CA THR A 238 -10.80 7.76 11.95
C THR A 238 -11.34 9.16 12.27
N SER A 239 -12.67 9.36 12.24
CA SER A 239 -13.28 10.64 12.61
C SER A 239 -13.04 11.02 14.07
N GLU A 240 -13.10 10.04 14.99
CA GLU A 240 -12.82 10.23 16.42
C GLU A 240 -11.35 10.62 16.64
N ILE A 241 -10.42 9.98 15.93
CA ILE A 241 -8.99 10.31 15.98
C ILE A 241 -8.74 11.75 15.50
N ILE A 242 -9.34 12.14 14.37
CA ILE A 242 -9.16 13.49 13.81
C ILE A 242 -9.76 14.54 14.74
N ALA A 243 -10.98 14.32 15.26
CA ALA A 243 -11.60 15.22 16.22
C ALA A 243 -10.74 15.36 17.50
N GLY A 244 -10.29 14.25 18.08
CA GLY A 244 -9.41 14.27 19.25
C GLY A 244 -8.06 14.93 19.00
N THR A 245 -7.50 14.78 17.79
CA THR A 245 -6.29 15.53 17.35
C THR A 245 -6.59 17.03 17.30
N GLY A 246 -7.75 17.41 16.77
CA GLY A 246 -8.28 18.78 16.77
C GLY A 246 -8.33 19.39 18.17
N GLU A 247 -8.88 18.65 19.13
CA GLU A 247 -8.98 19.09 20.53
C GLU A 247 -7.61 19.30 21.15
N LYS A 248 -6.75 18.26 21.11
CA LYS A 248 -5.42 18.30 21.74
C LYS A 248 -4.53 19.42 21.18
N ILE A 249 -4.62 19.70 19.87
CA ILE A 249 -3.78 20.73 19.24
C ILE A 249 -4.38 22.11 19.42
N SER A 250 -5.70 22.25 19.51
CA SER A 250 -6.32 23.57 19.73
C SER A 250 -5.93 24.22 21.05
N ASP A 251 -5.50 23.44 22.04
CA ASP A 251 -4.96 23.95 23.31
C ASP A 251 -3.61 24.68 23.13
N HIS A 252 -2.93 24.46 22.01
CA HIS A 252 -1.58 24.93 21.75
C HIS A 252 -1.43 25.66 20.40
N ALA A 253 -2.50 25.69 19.61
CA ALA A 253 -2.59 26.33 18.30
C ALA A 253 -3.84 27.22 18.25
N SER A 254 -4.36 27.47 17.05
CA SER A 254 -5.60 28.24 16.87
C SER A 254 -6.84 27.39 17.20
N ALA A 255 -7.83 27.99 17.87
CA ALA A 255 -9.16 27.40 18.04
C ALA A 255 -9.83 27.03 16.69
N GLN A 256 -9.44 27.69 15.60
CA GLN A 256 -9.89 27.34 14.25
C GLN A 256 -9.44 25.94 13.82
N PHE A 257 -8.34 25.40 14.38
CA PHE A 257 -7.89 24.05 14.08
C PHE A 257 -8.93 23.01 14.49
N LYS A 258 -9.49 23.16 15.70
CA LYS A 258 -10.57 22.29 16.19
C LYS A 258 -11.77 22.32 15.24
N THR A 259 -12.14 23.51 14.73
CA THR A 259 -13.22 23.66 13.75
C THR A 259 -12.94 22.88 12.47
N PHE A 260 -11.75 22.98 11.89
CA PHE A 260 -11.40 22.24 10.67
C PHE A 260 -11.30 20.73 10.89
N ALA A 261 -10.69 20.30 11.99
CA ALA A 261 -10.64 18.89 12.36
C ALA A 261 -12.06 18.32 12.51
N ASN A 262 -12.99 19.06 13.12
CA ASN A 262 -14.38 18.63 13.25
C ASN A 262 -15.13 18.58 11.91
N LYS A 263 -14.86 19.51 10.98
CA LYS A 263 -15.40 19.44 9.60
C LYS A 263 -14.94 18.16 8.92
N ILE A 264 -13.64 17.86 8.98
CA ILE A 264 -13.06 16.64 8.38
C ILE A 264 -13.60 15.38 9.06
N ALA A 265 -13.76 15.39 10.38
CA ALA A 265 -14.39 14.30 11.09
C ALA A 265 -15.84 14.06 10.62
N ALA A 266 -16.61 15.12 10.34
CA ALA A 266 -17.94 15.02 9.76
C ALA A 266 -17.89 14.46 8.32
N ASP A 267 -16.96 14.93 7.49
CA ASP A 267 -16.78 14.45 6.12
C ASP A 267 -16.44 12.96 6.10
N LEU A 268 -15.54 12.51 6.99
CA LEU A 268 -15.18 11.10 7.17
C LEU A 268 -16.38 10.22 7.54
N LYS A 269 -17.25 10.68 8.45
CA LYS A 269 -18.50 9.96 8.78
C LYS A 269 -19.42 9.80 7.58
N SER A 270 -19.40 10.76 6.67
CA SER A 270 -20.17 10.72 5.41
C SER A 270 -19.41 10.07 4.24
N PHE A 271 -18.20 9.55 4.46
CA PHE A 271 -17.30 9.12 3.40
C PHE A 271 -17.53 7.68 2.93
N GLN A 272 -18.45 6.95 3.57
CA GLN A 272 -18.71 5.56 3.24
C GLN A 272 -19.11 5.38 1.76
N GLY A 273 -18.47 4.45 1.09
CA GLY A 273 -18.68 4.15 -0.33
C GLY A 273 -18.06 5.17 -1.30
N LYS A 274 -17.45 6.25 -0.79
CA LYS A 274 -16.79 7.27 -1.62
C LYS A 274 -15.37 6.86 -1.97
N LYS A 275 -14.85 7.47 -3.04
CA LYS A 275 -13.44 7.35 -3.44
C LYS A 275 -12.68 8.58 -2.98
N ILE A 276 -11.42 8.39 -2.61
CA ILE A 276 -10.48 9.51 -2.42
C ILE A 276 -10.22 10.20 -3.76
N ARG A 277 -9.80 11.46 -3.69
CA ARG A 277 -9.31 12.23 -4.83
C ARG A 277 -8.07 11.56 -5.41
N ASN A 278 -7.89 11.71 -6.72
CA ASN A 278 -6.73 11.14 -7.42
C ASN A 278 -5.42 11.80 -6.96
N PHE A 279 -4.29 11.15 -7.22
CA PHE A 279 -2.97 11.60 -6.83
C PHE A 279 -2.65 13.06 -7.19
N ASN A 280 -2.94 13.48 -8.43
CA ASN A 280 -2.59 14.82 -8.90
C ASN A 280 -3.35 15.89 -8.10
N ASP A 281 -4.65 15.71 -7.95
CA ASP A 281 -5.53 16.65 -7.25
C ASP A 281 -5.22 16.72 -5.75
N ALA A 282 -5.03 15.56 -5.11
CA ALA A 282 -4.70 15.48 -3.69
C ALA A 282 -3.33 16.10 -3.40
N THR A 283 -2.32 15.82 -4.22
CA THR A 283 -0.97 16.36 -4.04
C THR A 283 -0.94 17.87 -4.29
N ALA A 284 -1.71 18.38 -5.25
CA ALA A 284 -1.84 19.82 -5.48
C ALA A 284 -2.44 20.55 -4.27
N SER A 285 -3.51 20.01 -3.66
CA SER A 285 -4.09 20.57 -2.43
C SER A 285 -3.12 20.50 -1.25
N LEU A 286 -2.44 19.38 -1.07
CA LEU A 286 -1.50 19.21 0.04
C LEU A 286 -0.28 20.11 -0.09
N ASN A 287 0.26 20.29 -1.30
CA ASN A 287 1.40 21.17 -1.53
C ASN A 287 1.09 22.62 -1.19
N LYS A 288 -0.14 23.10 -1.43
CA LYS A 288 -0.57 24.43 -0.99
C LYS A 288 -0.47 24.58 0.54
N ILE A 289 -0.99 23.58 1.27
CA ILE A 289 -0.93 23.55 2.73
C ILE A 289 0.52 23.47 3.22
N ALA A 290 1.27 22.45 2.80
CA ALA A 290 2.61 22.15 3.30
C ALA A 290 3.65 23.23 2.96
N SER A 291 3.44 23.99 1.88
CA SER A 291 4.32 25.08 1.46
C SER A 291 3.88 26.45 1.98
N ASN A 292 2.80 26.52 2.76
CA ASN A 292 2.30 27.79 3.27
C ASN A 292 3.33 28.41 4.25
N PRO A 293 3.72 29.69 4.05
CA PRO A 293 4.69 30.36 4.92
C PRO A 293 4.27 30.41 6.40
N GLY A 294 2.97 30.43 6.69
CA GLY A 294 2.43 30.39 8.06
C GLY A 294 2.64 29.04 8.77
N LEU A 295 3.02 27.98 8.03
CA LEU A 295 3.38 26.66 8.56
C LEU A 295 4.90 26.47 8.72
N LYS A 296 5.69 27.55 8.67
CA LYS A 296 7.16 27.47 8.75
C LYS A 296 7.61 26.73 10.00
N MET A 297 8.18 25.55 9.77
CA MET A 297 8.73 24.69 10.81
C MET A 297 10.18 25.07 11.13
N SER A 298 10.54 25.12 12.42
CA SER A 298 11.93 25.34 12.83
C SER A 298 12.81 24.12 12.49
N SER A 299 14.11 24.32 12.30
CA SER A 299 15.04 23.21 12.07
C SER A 299 15.08 22.24 13.25
N ALA A 300 14.87 22.74 14.48
CA ALA A 300 14.79 21.93 15.68
C ALA A 300 13.53 21.04 15.69
N ASP A 301 12.35 21.60 15.41
CA ASP A 301 11.11 20.84 15.30
C ASP A 301 11.19 19.79 14.19
N LYS A 302 11.71 20.17 13.01
CA LYS A 302 11.93 19.26 11.89
C LYS A 302 12.80 18.07 12.28
N SER A 303 13.94 18.34 12.94
CA SER A 303 14.85 17.29 13.41
C SER A 303 14.18 16.39 14.45
N ALA A 304 13.43 16.96 15.39
CA ALA A 304 12.73 16.20 16.42
C ALA A 304 11.67 15.27 15.82
N ILE A 305 10.86 15.74 14.86
CA ILE A 305 9.87 14.92 14.15
C ILE A 305 10.53 13.80 13.35
N ILE A 306 11.59 14.13 12.59
CA ILE A 306 12.32 13.13 11.80
C ILE A 306 12.92 12.05 12.71
N ASN A 307 13.50 12.44 13.85
CA ASN A 307 14.05 11.48 14.81
C ASN A 307 12.94 10.62 15.44
N ALA A 308 11.80 11.21 15.80
CA ALA A 308 10.65 10.45 16.29
C ALA A 308 10.17 9.41 15.26
N LEU A 309 10.11 9.79 13.97
CA LEU A 309 9.74 8.90 12.88
C LEU A 309 10.80 7.83 12.58
N LYS A 310 12.09 8.13 12.71
CA LYS A 310 13.18 7.14 12.56
C LYS A 310 13.14 6.06 13.64
N HIS A 311 12.74 6.43 14.86
CA HIS A 311 12.61 5.51 15.99
C HIS A 311 11.20 4.94 16.16
N ALA A 312 10.27 5.32 15.28
CA ALA A 312 8.90 4.82 15.31
C ALA A 312 8.86 3.31 15.04
N ASN A 313 8.20 2.58 15.93
CA ASN A 313 7.99 1.16 15.77
C ASN A 313 6.65 0.89 15.07
N ALA A 314 6.72 0.40 13.82
CA ALA A 314 5.55 0.09 13.00
C ALA A 314 4.65 -0.99 13.63
N GLN A 315 5.23 -1.97 14.34
CA GLN A 315 4.49 -3.00 15.04
C GLN A 315 3.71 -2.42 16.22
N THR A 316 4.28 -1.46 16.95
CA THR A 316 3.59 -0.74 18.03
C THR A 316 2.41 0.07 17.48
N MET A 317 2.61 0.83 16.41
CA MET A 317 1.52 1.59 15.77
C MET A 317 0.40 0.65 15.31
N ALA A 318 0.77 -0.46 14.66
CA ALA A 318 -0.20 -1.45 14.19
C ALA A 318 -0.94 -2.18 15.32
N ALA A 319 -0.28 -2.46 16.44
CA ALA A 319 -0.91 -3.02 17.63
C ALA A 319 -1.93 -2.05 18.22
N ASN A 320 -1.57 -0.77 18.35
CA ASN A 320 -2.48 0.27 18.84
C ASN A 320 -3.71 0.43 17.94
N LEU A 321 -3.52 0.48 16.63
CA LEU A 321 -4.61 0.50 15.65
C LEU A 321 -5.53 -0.72 15.79
N GLY A 322 -4.95 -1.91 15.96
CA GLY A 322 -5.71 -3.15 16.21
C GLY A 322 -6.50 -3.13 17.52
N ASN A 323 -6.09 -2.33 18.50
CA ASN A 323 -6.84 -2.11 19.74
C ASN A 323 -8.01 -1.13 19.56
N LEU A 324 -7.91 -0.19 18.61
CA LEU A 324 -8.98 0.75 18.29
C LEU A 324 -10.16 0.09 17.57
N SER A 325 -9.88 -0.85 16.65
CA SER A 325 -10.91 -1.66 16.03
C SER A 325 -10.35 -2.98 15.46
N LYS A 326 -11.19 -4.02 15.46
CA LYS A 326 -10.87 -5.35 14.92
C LYS A 326 -10.56 -5.31 13.43
N VAL A 327 -11.12 -4.36 12.69
CA VAL A 327 -10.89 -4.14 11.25
C VAL A 327 -9.41 -3.86 10.93
N PHE A 328 -8.67 -3.23 11.85
CA PHE A 328 -7.24 -2.95 11.68
C PHE A 328 -6.36 -4.17 11.99
N LYS A 329 -6.90 -5.30 12.46
CA LYS A 329 -6.11 -6.47 12.89
C LYS A 329 -5.56 -7.33 11.75
N GLY A 330 -5.83 -6.99 10.49
CA GLY A 330 -5.41 -7.75 9.30
C GLY A 330 -3.91 -8.09 9.23
N ALA A 331 -3.56 -9.03 8.34
CA ALA A 331 -2.20 -9.56 8.20
C ALA A 331 -1.16 -8.48 7.81
N ASP A 332 -1.58 -7.43 7.09
CA ASP A 332 -0.68 -6.45 6.47
C ASP A 332 -0.51 -5.13 7.26
N LYS A 333 -1.10 -5.04 8.46
CA LYS A 333 -1.17 -3.80 9.26
C LYS A 333 0.19 -3.18 9.61
N ALA A 334 1.19 -4.00 9.94
CA ALA A 334 2.53 -3.50 10.28
C ALA A 334 3.27 -2.97 9.05
N MET A 335 3.03 -3.58 7.88
CA MET A 335 3.55 -3.07 6.61
C MET A 335 2.91 -1.72 6.27
N MET A 336 1.58 -1.61 6.36
CA MET A 336 0.88 -0.34 6.12
C MET A 336 1.39 0.76 7.07
N ALA A 337 1.44 0.49 8.37
CA ALA A 337 1.99 1.42 9.36
C ALA A 337 3.44 1.82 9.04
N GLY A 338 4.30 0.86 8.71
CA GLY A 338 5.70 1.11 8.35
C GLY A 338 5.82 2.01 7.12
N LYS A 339 5.04 1.75 6.07
CA LYS A 339 5.03 2.58 4.86
C LYS A 339 4.51 3.99 5.12
N VAL A 340 3.46 4.15 5.93
CA VAL A 340 2.96 5.49 6.30
C VAL A 340 4.02 6.25 7.09
N LEU A 341 4.63 5.62 8.10
CA LEU A 341 5.68 6.26 8.92
C LEU A 341 6.89 6.66 8.07
N ASP A 342 7.36 5.77 7.20
CA ASP A 342 8.49 6.03 6.30
C ASP A 342 8.20 7.15 5.30
N LYS A 343 7.03 7.12 4.65
CA LYS A 343 6.67 8.12 3.64
C LYS A 343 6.29 9.47 4.26
N THR A 344 5.77 9.46 5.48
CA THR A 344 5.60 10.67 6.30
C THR A 344 6.96 11.29 6.62
N ARG A 345 7.96 10.47 6.99
CA ARG A 345 9.34 10.92 7.20
C ARG A 345 9.91 11.56 5.94
N VAL A 346 9.73 10.94 4.77
CA VAL A 346 10.15 11.53 3.48
C VAL A 346 9.50 12.90 3.26
N GLY A 347 8.20 13.04 3.56
CA GLY A 347 7.49 14.32 3.49
C GLY A 347 8.12 15.40 4.37
N PHE A 348 8.46 15.08 5.62
CA PHE A 348 9.16 16.02 6.50
C PHE A 348 10.61 16.30 6.10
N GLU A 349 11.36 15.28 5.65
CA GLU A 349 12.76 15.40 5.21
C GLU A 349 12.86 16.28 3.96
N THR A 350 12.01 16.05 2.96
CA THR A 350 12.18 16.59 1.60
C THR A 350 11.12 17.62 1.20
N GLY A 351 10.00 17.69 1.90
CA GLY A 351 8.80 18.43 1.47
C GLY A 351 7.97 17.70 0.40
N ASN A 352 8.44 16.56 -0.12
CA ASN A 352 7.72 15.79 -1.12
C ASN A 352 6.77 14.78 -0.46
N TRP A 353 5.48 15.09 -0.45
CA TRP A 353 4.43 14.23 0.06
C TRP A 353 3.85 13.24 -0.96
N GLY A 354 4.27 13.36 -2.24
CA GLY A 354 3.78 12.51 -3.31
C GLY A 354 3.90 11.00 -3.03
N PRO A 355 5.03 10.49 -2.51
CA PRO A 355 5.18 9.08 -2.18
C PRO A 355 4.12 8.55 -1.22
N LEU A 356 3.68 9.36 -0.25
CA LEU A 356 2.64 8.99 0.71
C LEU A 356 1.26 8.95 0.04
N ILE A 357 0.92 9.98 -0.74
CA ILE A 357 -0.36 10.03 -1.47
C ILE A 357 -0.47 8.86 -2.45
N LEU A 358 0.60 8.55 -3.20
CA LEU A 358 0.63 7.38 -4.10
C LEU A 358 0.43 6.06 -3.36
N GLU A 359 0.98 5.93 -2.14
CA GLU A 359 0.75 4.71 -1.34
C GLU A 359 -0.73 4.56 -0.99
N ILE A 360 -1.37 5.64 -0.55
CA ILE A 360 -2.78 5.61 -0.15
C ILE A 360 -3.67 5.34 -1.37
N GLU A 361 -3.37 5.96 -2.51
CA GLU A 361 -4.06 5.68 -3.78
C GLU A 361 -3.88 4.23 -4.22
N SER A 362 -2.69 3.64 -3.99
CA SER A 362 -2.45 2.22 -4.31
C SER A 362 -3.35 1.27 -3.51
N TRP A 363 -3.81 1.68 -2.32
CA TRP A 363 -4.75 0.91 -1.51
C TRP A 363 -6.21 1.12 -1.91
N ALA A 364 -6.51 2.09 -2.80
CA ALA A 364 -7.88 2.52 -3.13
C ALA A 364 -8.69 1.53 -4.01
N LEU A 365 -8.31 0.25 -3.97
CA LEU A 365 -8.90 -0.88 -4.69
C LEU A 365 -10.28 -1.26 -4.16
N SER A 366 -10.52 -0.95 -2.89
CA SER A 366 -11.81 -1.13 -2.22
C SER A 366 -12.01 0.00 -1.22
N THR A 367 -13.28 0.35 -1.01
CA THR A 367 -13.67 1.41 -0.09
C THR A 367 -13.22 1.12 1.35
N LEU A 368 -13.25 -0.15 1.77
CA LEU A 368 -12.71 -0.60 3.05
C LEU A 368 -11.19 -0.39 3.17
N ALA A 369 -10.42 -0.77 2.15
CA ALA A 369 -8.97 -0.59 2.17
C ALA A 369 -8.58 0.90 2.20
N THR A 370 -9.31 1.74 1.45
CA THR A 370 -9.19 3.20 1.52
C THR A 370 -9.44 3.72 2.92
N ALA A 371 -10.56 3.31 3.55
CA ALA A 371 -10.91 3.73 4.91
C ALA A 371 -9.81 3.32 5.91
N VAL A 372 -9.30 2.09 5.81
CA VAL A 372 -8.19 1.60 6.63
C VAL A 372 -6.94 2.46 6.43
N GLY A 373 -6.58 2.77 5.18
CA GLY A 373 -5.47 3.66 4.84
C GLY A 373 -5.61 5.04 5.48
N LEU A 374 -6.78 5.67 5.37
CA LEU A 374 -7.09 6.95 6.02
C LEU A 374 -6.98 6.85 7.54
N GLY A 375 -7.42 5.75 8.15
CA GLY A 375 -7.27 5.49 9.58
C GLY A 375 -5.83 5.38 10.04
N VAL A 376 -4.98 4.68 9.29
CA VAL A 376 -3.54 4.59 9.57
C VAL A 376 -2.90 5.97 9.49
N VAL A 377 -3.21 6.76 8.45
CA VAL A 377 -2.70 8.12 8.28
C VAL A 377 -3.18 9.03 9.40
N ALA A 378 -4.47 9.02 9.74
CA ALA A 378 -5.01 9.82 10.84
C ALA A 378 -4.33 9.50 12.19
N TYR A 379 -4.00 8.23 12.43
CA TYR A 379 -3.33 7.81 13.66
C TYR A 379 -1.85 8.20 13.74
N THR A 380 -1.24 8.71 12.67
CA THR A 380 0.17 9.17 12.71
C THR A 380 0.38 10.31 13.71
N ALA A 381 -0.53 11.29 13.74
CA ALA A 381 -0.43 12.44 14.64
C ALA A 381 -0.43 12.04 16.13
N PRO A 382 -1.43 11.30 16.66
CA PRO A 382 -1.42 10.87 18.06
C PRO A 382 -0.27 9.89 18.35
N PHE A 383 0.13 9.08 17.38
CA PHE A 383 1.27 8.16 17.55
C PHE A 383 2.59 8.92 17.74
N ILE A 384 2.87 9.91 16.88
CA ILE A 384 4.06 10.75 17.00
C ILE A 384 3.97 11.59 18.29
N ALA A 385 2.82 12.18 18.59
CA ALA A 385 2.61 13.00 19.78
C ALA A 385 2.75 12.24 21.12
N ALA A 386 2.77 10.90 21.10
CA ALA A 386 3.09 10.08 22.27
C ALA A 386 4.61 9.95 22.52
N THR A 387 5.46 10.43 21.62
CA THR A 387 6.91 10.42 21.77
C THR A 387 7.33 11.42 22.84
N VAL A 388 7.99 10.93 23.89
CA VAL A 388 8.50 11.75 25.00
C VAL A 388 9.52 12.77 24.48
N GLY A 389 9.39 14.02 24.92
CA GLY A 389 10.36 15.09 24.61
C GLY A 389 10.12 15.81 23.29
N LEU A 390 9.03 15.52 22.55
CA LEU A 390 8.66 16.32 21.39
C LEU A 390 8.18 17.72 21.81
N PRO A 391 8.68 18.80 21.19
CA PRO A 391 8.15 20.14 21.38
C PRO A 391 6.67 20.23 21.01
N VAL A 392 5.92 21.05 21.75
CA VAL A 392 4.49 21.28 21.47
C VAL A 392 4.27 21.88 20.08
N SER A 393 5.16 22.75 19.61
CA SER A 393 5.20 23.28 18.24
C SER A 393 5.31 22.17 17.20
N ALA A 394 6.19 21.20 17.41
CA ALA A 394 6.33 20.04 16.53
C ALA A 394 5.07 19.17 16.49
N ILE A 395 4.42 18.94 17.63
CA ILE A 395 3.15 18.21 17.72
C ILE A 395 2.05 18.93 16.92
N ALA A 396 1.97 20.26 17.04
CA ALA A 396 0.99 21.07 16.30
C ALA A 396 1.22 20.97 14.78
N VAL A 397 2.46 21.10 14.32
CA VAL A 397 2.80 20.96 12.89
C VAL A 397 2.42 19.57 12.36
N VAL A 398 2.77 18.51 13.09
CA VAL A 398 2.43 17.13 12.70
C VAL A 398 0.93 16.96 12.54
N GLY A 399 0.13 17.46 13.48
CA GLY A 399 -1.31 17.33 13.36
C GLY A 399 -1.93 18.19 12.28
N ILE A 400 -1.45 19.42 12.05
CA ILE A 400 -1.93 20.25 10.93
C ILE A 400 -1.64 19.55 9.59
N ILE A 401 -0.44 19.02 9.40
CA ILE A 401 -0.08 18.29 8.18
C ILE A 401 -0.92 17.01 8.04
N THR A 402 -1.10 16.24 9.12
CA THR A 402 -1.92 15.02 9.08
C THR A 402 -3.36 15.31 8.68
N VAL A 403 -3.97 16.33 9.30
CA VAL A 403 -5.33 16.80 8.96
C VAL A 403 -5.38 17.32 7.53
N GLY A 404 -4.35 18.06 7.08
CA GLY A 404 -4.21 18.54 5.71
C GLY A 404 -4.09 17.42 4.66
N ILE A 405 -3.38 16.34 4.97
CA ILE A 405 -3.30 15.14 4.11
C ILE A 405 -4.69 14.52 3.94
N ILE A 406 -5.40 14.28 5.05
CA ILE A 406 -6.74 13.70 5.00
C ILE A 406 -7.70 14.62 4.24
N ALA A 407 -7.70 15.92 4.52
CA ALA A 407 -8.50 16.91 3.79
C ALA A 407 -8.24 16.83 2.29
N SER A 408 -6.97 16.83 1.88
CA SER A 408 -6.58 16.79 0.47
C SER A 408 -7.05 15.54 -0.25
N LEU A 409 -7.15 14.41 0.46
CA LEU A 409 -7.64 13.14 -0.08
C LEU A 409 -9.18 13.07 -0.17
N ILE A 410 -9.92 13.83 0.64
CA ILE A 410 -11.39 13.71 0.73
C ILE A 410 -12.14 14.89 0.12
N ASP A 411 -11.68 16.13 0.28
CA ASP A 411 -12.41 17.34 -0.12
C ASP A 411 -11.44 18.53 -0.37
N GLU A 412 -11.42 19.01 -1.61
CA GLU A 412 -10.61 20.17 -2.01
C GLU A 412 -10.98 21.46 -1.30
N ASN A 413 -12.28 21.67 -1.03
CA ASN A 413 -12.78 22.89 -0.42
C ASN A 413 -12.29 22.99 1.03
N VAL A 414 -12.29 21.88 1.75
CA VAL A 414 -11.80 21.82 3.13
C VAL A 414 -10.28 22.01 3.18
N ALA A 415 -9.54 21.39 2.25
CA ALA A 415 -8.09 21.61 2.13
C ALA A 415 -7.75 23.08 1.82
N THR A 416 -8.52 23.71 0.94
CA THR A 416 -8.37 25.14 0.60
C THR A 416 -8.70 26.04 1.79
N ALA A 417 -9.76 25.73 2.54
CA ALA A 417 -10.14 26.47 3.73
C ALA A 417 -9.10 26.35 4.85
N ILE A 418 -8.48 25.18 5.05
CA ILE A 418 -7.32 25.01 5.94
C ILE A 418 -6.18 25.95 5.52
N ASN A 419 -5.84 25.98 4.23
CA ASN A 419 -4.75 26.83 3.77
C ASN A 419 -5.04 28.32 3.98
N ASN A 420 -6.28 28.77 3.74
CA ASN A 420 -6.61 30.19 3.70
C ASN A 420 -7.03 30.76 5.06
N GLU A 421 -7.72 29.98 5.89
CA GLU A 421 -8.33 30.47 7.12
C GLU A 421 -7.54 30.08 8.37
N LEU A 422 -6.97 28.86 8.39
CA LEU A 422 -6.21 28.36 9.54
C LEU A 422 -4.76 28.82 9.50
N ILE A 423 -4.10 28.67 8.35
CA ILE A 423 -2.69 28.98 8.17
C ILE A 423 -2.59 30.36 7.52
N LYS A 424 -2.94 31.40 8.28
CA LYS A 424 -2.84 32.78 7.79
C LYS A 424 -1.37 33.12 7.58
N SER A 425 -0.99 33.41 6.34
CA SER A 425 0.29 34.04 6.02
C SER A 425 0.39 35.36 6.81
N ALA A 426 1.50 35.59 7.49
CA ALA A 426 1.80 36.94 7.97
C ALA A 426 1.85 37.86 6.75
N HIS A 427 0.97 38.86 6.70
CA HIS A 427 1.03 39.94 5.72
C HIS A 427 2.19 40.87 6.00
#